data_AF-A0A7V9QFM2-F1
#
_entry.id   AF-A0A7V9QFM2-F1
#
_cell.length_a   1.000
_cell.length_b   1.000
_cell.length_c   1.000
_cell.angle_alpha   90.00
_cell.angle_beta   90.00
_cell.angle_gamma   90.00
#
_symmetry.space_group_name_H-M   'P 1'
#
loop_
_entity.id
_entity.type
_entity.pdbx_description
1 polymer ?
#
loop_
_entity_poly.entity_id
_entity_poly.type
_entity_poly.pdbx_seq_one_letter_code
_entity_poly.pdbx_strand_id
1 'polypeptide(L)'
;MTVHHPFSYKLGIFTFTGFGIAVLLAFAIAQVISQRELQRRGYDPEPIGDLVFAAVIGGLLGAKIYYVILVHDITTLWSRGGFVFWGGLIGGIIAVFAVIHRKQLNAWRISDVAGIGIAAAYSIGRTGCWAVGDDYGRPWMSRFAVSFPEGAPPSTAANLAGFHSAIPAGVSPSTVLSVYPTQLLEVTLGFMMFLVLWRLRDHKHAEGWLLGVYMVLAGVERFAVEFLRAKDDRFFGTFTMAQLLAILFIVAGVIVMRMRNDVRGSARGIYAVA
;
A
#
# COMPACT_ATOMS: atom_id res chain seq x y z
N MET A 1 7.32 -24.35 -15.99
CA MET A 1 7.80 -23.10 -15.35
C MET A 1 6.90 -21.98 -15.86
N THR A 2 6.24 -21.25 -14.98
CA THR A 2 5.34 -20.15 -15.39
C THR A 2 6.17 -18.91 -15.66
N VAL A 3 6.06 -18.34 -16.86
CA VAL A 3 6.74 -17.11 -17.25
C VAL A 3 5.71 -16.00 -17.32
N HIS A 4 5.96 -14.89 -16.61
CA HIS A 4 5.11 -13.72 -16.61
C HIS A 4 5.61 -12.68 -17.63
N HIS A 5 4.68 -12.05 -18.35
CA HIS A 5 4.94 -10.96 -19.28
C HIS A 5 4.24 -9.68 -18.82
N PRO A 6 4.95 -8.55 -18.74
CA PRO A 6 4.36 -7.28 -18.32
C PRO A 6 3.21 -6.84 -19.21
N PHE A 7 2.17 -6.29 -18.59
CA PHE A 7 1.05 -5.70 -19.31
C PHE A 7 1.34 -4.23 -19.66
N SER A 8 1.34 -3.93 -20.95
CA SER A 8 1.30 -2.56 -21.46
C SER A 8 0.46 -2.49 -22.73
N TYR A 9 -0.26 -1.39 -22.89
CA TYR A 9 -1.07 -1.12 -24.07
C TYR A 9 -0.71 0.26 -24.64
N LYS A 10 -0.34 0.31 -25.91
CA LYS A 10 0.02 1.55 -26.59
C LYS A 10 -1.19 2.07 -27.38
N LEU A 11 -1.61 3.29 -27.09
CA LEU A 11 -2.66 4.00 -27.82
C LEU A 11 -2.06 5.32 -28.36
N GLY A 12 -1.61 5.30 -29.61
CA GLY A 12 -0.90 6.42 -30.22
C GLY A 12 0.35 6.78 -29.42
N ILE A 13 0.44 8.02 -28.94
CA ILE A 13 1.57 8.52 -28.13
C ILE A 13 1.51 8.11 -26.65
N PHE A 14 0.38 7.55 -26.19
CA PHE A 14 0.17 7.17 -24.81
C PHE A 14 0.48 5.68 -24.60
N THR A 15 1.21 5.38 -23.53
CA THR A 15 1.44 4.00 -23.08
C THR A 15 0.75 3.80 -21.75
N PHE A 16 -0.26 2.94 -21.73
CA PHE A 16 -0.96 2.52 -20.54
C PHE A 16 -0.23 1.30 -19.96
N THR A 17 0.33 1.46 -18.75
CA THR A 17 0.93 0.36 -18.02
C THR A 17 -0.10 -0.30 -17.10
N GLY A 18 0.04 -1.60 -16.86
CA GLY A 18 -0.81 -2.30 -15.90
C GLY A 18 -0.79 -1.68 -14.51
N PHE A 19 0.38 -1.17 -14.10
CA PHE A 19 0.53 -0.42 -12.85
C PHE A 19 -0.30 0.87 -12.83
N GLY A 20 -0.22 1.69 -13.87
CA GLY A 20 -0.98 2.95 -13.94
C GLY A 20 -2.49 2.72 -13.89
N ILE A 21 -2.99 1.69 -14.60
CA ILE A 21 -4.40 1.31 -14.56
C ILE A 21 -4.80 0.84 -13.16
N ALA A 22 -4.01 -0.04 -12.55
CA ALA A 22 -4.29 -0.56 -11.21
C ALA A 22 -4.33 0.56 -10.15
N VAL A 23 -3.42 1.53 -10.21
CA VAL A 23 -3.39 2.68 -9.31
C VAL A 23 -4.63 3.56 -9.50
N LEU A 24 -5.04 3.84 -10.74
CA LEU A 24 -6.27 4.59 -11.02
C LEU A 24 -7.51 3.88 -10.43
N LEU A 25 -7.61 2.56 -10.65
CA LEU A 25 -8.70 1.75 -10.11
C LEU A 25 -8.66 1.70 -8.58
N ALA A 26 -7.48 1.65 -7.98
CA ALA A 26 -7.30 1.67 -6.53
C ALA A 26 -7.85 2.97 -5.92
N PHE A 27 -7.53 4.14 -6.51
CA PHE A 27 -8.12 5.41 -6.05
C PHE A 27 -9.63 5.46 -6.23
N ALA A 28 -10.14 5.04 -7.39
CA ALA A 28 -11.58 5.01 -7.65
C ALA A 28 -12.32 4.11 -6.64
N ILE A 29 -11.77 2.94 -6.32
CA ILE A 29 -12.39 2.00 -5.38
C ILE A 29 -12.27 2.46 -3.94
N ALA A 30 -11.13 3.06 -3.53
CA ALA A 30 -11.02 3.72 -2.24
C ALA A 30 -12.09 4.79 -2.07
N GLN A 31 -12.28 5.66 -3.07
CA GLN A 31 -13.29 6.71 -3.06
C GLN A 31 -14.70 6.14 -2.94
N VAL A 32 -15.07 5.22 -3.84
CA VAL A 32 -16.41 4.64 -3.90
C VAL A 32 -16.78 3.91 -2.61
N ILE A 33 -15.87 3.11 -2.06
CA ILE A 33 -16.09 2.39 -0.80
C ILE A 33 -16.21 3.38 0.35
N SER A 34 -15.32 4.37 0.42
CA SER A 34 -15.30 5.35 1.51
C SER A 34 -16.55 6.23 1.49
N GLN A 35 -16.98 6.71 0.32
CA GLN A 35 -18.23 7.48 0.19
C GLN A 35 -19.45 6.67 0.62
N ARG A 36 -19.57 5.43 0.14
CA ARG A 36 -20.69 4.56 0.50
C ARG A 36 -20.73 4.24 1.99
N GLU A 37 -19.58 3.98 2.60
CA GLU A 37 -19.53 3.69 4.03
C GLU A 37 -19.80 4.94 4.87
N LEU A 38 -19.29 6.11 4.48
CA LEU A 38 -19.57 7.36 5.19
C LEU A 38 -21.06 7.72 5.10
N GLN A 39 -21.65 7.57 3.92
CA GLN A 39 -23.09 7.75 3.69
C GLN A 39 -23.93 6.75 4.49
N ARG A 40 -23.51 5.47 4.55
CA ARG A 40 -24.18 4.43 5.35
C ARG A 40 -24.22 4.79 6.84
N ARG A 41 -23.20 5.50 7.34
CA ARG A 41 -23.14 6.00 8.72
C ARG A 41 -23.97 7.28 8.93
N GLY A 42 -24.64 7.79 7.90
CA GLY A 42 -25.49 8.98 7.97
C GLY A 42 -24.75 10.31 7.85
N TYR A 43 -23.49 10.30 7.38
CA TYR A 43 -22.70 11.51 7.18
C TYR A 43 -22.60 11.88 5.71
N ASP A 44 -22.33 13.16 5.44
CA ASP A 44 -22.10 13.68 4.10
C ASP A 44 -20.86 13.01 3.44
N PRO A 45 -21.02 12.33 2.30
CA PRO A 45 -19.92 11.69 1.58
C PRO A 45 -19.11 12.63 0.68
N GLU A 46 -19.58 13.86 0.45
CA GLU A 46 -18.93 14.83 -0.46
C GLU A 46 -17.43 15.05 -0.14
N PRO A 47 -17.01 15.22 1.14
CA PRO A 47 -15.61 15.50 1.45
C PRO A 47 -14.62 14.39 1.08
N ILE A 48 -15.07 13.15 0.87
CA ILE A 48 -14.18 12.04 0.50
C ILE A 48 -13.49 12.29 -0.85
N GLY A 49 -14.19 12.90 -1.82
CA GLY A 49 -13.60 13.22 -3.13
C GLY A 49 -12.41 14.18 -2.98
N ASP A 50 -12.58 15.22 -2.16
CA ASP A 50 -11.52 16.19 -1.88
C ASP A 50 -10.34 15.56 -1.14
N LEU A 51 -10.61 14.63 -0.22
CA LEU A 51 -9.57 13.89 0.50
C LEU A 51 -8.75 13.00 -0.45
N VAL A 52 -9.42 12.28 -1.37
CA VAL A 52 -8.75 11.46 -2.38
C VAL A 52 -7.95 12.32 -3.34
N PHE A 53 -8.52 13.42 -3.82
CA PHE A 53 -7.81 14.38 -4.68
C PHE A 53 -6.57 14.95 -3.98
N ALA A 54 -6.71 15.37 -2.71
CA ALA A 54 -5.60 15.85 -1.90
C ALA A 54 -4.52 14.76 -1.69
N ALA A 55 -4.91 13.51 -1.46
CA ALA A 55 -3.99 12.39 -1.33
C ALA A 55 -3.19 12.15 -2.63
N VAL A 56 -3.84 12.22 -3.79
CA VAL A 56 -3.19 12.09 -5.10
C VAL A 56 -2.20 13.22 -5.34
N ILE A 57 -2.63 14.48 -5.20
CA ILE A 57 -1.78 15.64 -5.45
C ILE A 57 -0.63 15.72 -4.44
N GLY A 58 -0.94 15.60 -3.15
CA GLY A 58 0.06 15.60 -2.09
C GLY A 58 1.05 14.44 -2.23
N GLY A 59 0.56 13.26 -2.64
CA GLY A 59 1.40 12.10 -2.88
C GLY A 59 2.34 12.27 -4.07
N LEU A 60 1.84 12.76 -5.20
CA LEU A 60 2.67 13.00 -6.39
C LEU A 60 3.72 14.09 -6.13
N LEU A 61 3.31 15.21 -5.54
CA LEU A 61 4.22 16.32 -5.21
C LEU A 61 5.25 15.89 -4.16
N GLY A 62 4.82 15.25 -3.08
CA GLY A 62 5.71 14.78 -2.02
C GLY A 62 6.72 13.77 -2.54
N ALA A 63 6.29 12.79 -3.35
CA ALA A 63 7.17 11.78 -3.92
C ALA A 63 8.23 12.40 -4.82
N LYS A 64 7.86 13.44 -5.57
CA LYS A 64 8.76 14.14 -6.49
C LYS A 64 9.74 15.06 -5.77
N ILE A 65 9.26 15.85 -4.80
CA ILE A 65 10.10 16.74 -3.98
C ILE A 65 11.13 15.91 -3.22
N TYR A 66 10.72 14.79 -2.63
CA TYR A 66 11.64 13.90 -1.93
C TYR A 66 12.68 13.31 -2.89
N TYR A 67 12.28 12.91 -4.10
CA TYR A 67 13.23 12.42 -5.11
C TYR A 67 14.28 13.47 -5.48
N VAL A 68 13.86 14.72 -5.71
CA VAL A 68 14.77 15.85 -5.99
C VAL A 68 15.76 16.07 -4.85
N ILE A 69 15.28 16.02 -3.60
CA ILE A 69 16.14 16.14 -2.42
C ILE A 69 17.16 15.01 -2.36
N LEU A 70 16.74 13.76 -2.61
CA LEU A 70 17.59 12.59 -2.53
C LEU A 70 18.69 12.58 -3.61
N VAL A 71 18.36 13.04 -4.83
CA VAL A 71 19.31 13.09 -5.96
C VAL A 71 20.15 14.37 -5.95
N HIS A 72 19.76 15.37 -5.15
CA HIS A 72 20.39 16.70 -5.09
C HIS A 72 20.43 17.43 -6.44
N ASP A 73 19.39 17.23 -7.27
CA ASP A 73 19.27 17.87 -8.59
C ASP A 73 17.84 18.36 -8.87
N ILE A 74 17.66 19.67 -8.87
CA ILE A 74 16.37 20.34 -9.10
C ILE A 74 15.82 20.12 -10.51
N THR A 75 16.68 19.87 -11.50
CA THR A 75 16.24 19.66 -12.88
C THR A 75 15.41 18.38 -13.02
N THR A 76 15.64 17.42 -12.12
CA THR A 76 14.89 16.16 -12.07
C THR A 76 13.42 16.35 -11.69
N LEU A 77 13.01 17.52 -11.19
CA LEU A 77 11.62 17.87 -10.89
C LEU A 77 10.71 17.70 -12.12
N TRP A 78 11.23 17.95 -13.32
CA TRP A 78 10.47 17.87 -14.57
C TRP A 78 10.65 16.53 -15.31
N SER A 79 11.46 15.63 -14.77
CA SER A 79 11.66 14.31 -15.37
C SER A 79 10.37 13.48 -15.31
N ARG A 80 10.15 12.61 -16.31
CA ARG A 80 8.96 11.74 -16.36
C ARG A 80 8.98 10.64 -15.29
N GLY A 81 10.14 10.28 -14.76
CA GLY A 81 10.34 9.26 -13.73
C GLY A 81 10.81 9.84 -12.40
N GLY A 82 11.19 9.01 -11.44
CA GLY A 82 11.73 9.48 -10.17
C GLY A 82 10.64 9.92 -9.18
N PHE A 83 10.06 8.93 -8.51
CA PHE A 83 9.10 9.11 -7.44
C PHE A 83 9.52 8.24 -6.26
N VAL A 84 9.66 8.84 -5.09
CA VAL A 84 10.04 8.13 -3.87
C VAL A 84 8.82 7.89 -2.99
N PHE A 85 8.59 6.63 -2.63
CA PHE A 85 7.44 6.21 -1.81
C PHE A 85 7.29 7.04 -0.51
N TRP A 86 8.38 7.23 0.24
CA TRP A 86 8.35 7.98 1.50
C TRP A 86 7.90 9.42 1.33
N GLY A 87 8.37 10.08 0.28
CA GLY A 87 7.91 11.43 -0.07
C GLY A 87 6.42 11.46 -0.36
N GLY A 88 5.92 10.47 -1.11
CA GLY A 88 4.50 10.39 -1.44
C GLY A 88 3.61 10.10 -0.24
N LEU A 89 4.05 9.20 0.64
CA LEU A 89 3.33 8.91 1.88
C LEU A 89 3.21 10.16 2.75
N ILE A 90 4.32 10.87 2.99
CA ILE A 90 4.35 12.07 3.83
C ILE A 90 3.51 13.20 3.20
N GLY A 91 3.72 13.48 1.92
CA GLY A 91 3.00 14.53 1.20
C GLY A 91 1.49 14.27 1.13
N GLY A 92 1.09 13.02 0.90
CA GLY A 92 -0.31 12.60 0.91
C GLY A 92 -0.96 12.77 2.28
N ILE A 93 -0.29 12.31 3.36
CA ILE A 93 -0.76 12.48 4.73
C ILE A 93 -0.96 13.96 5.06
N ILE A 94 0.04 14.82 4.78
CA ILE A 94 -0.04 16.26 5.05
C ILE A 94 -1.23 16.89 4.30
N ALA A 95 -1.39 16.59 3.02
CA ALA A 95 -2.48 17.14 2.21
C ALA A 95 -3.86 16.70 2.70
N VAL A 96 -4.03 15.42 3.04
CA VAL A 96 -5.27 14.87 3.60
C VAL A 96 -5.59 15.52 4.95
N PHE A 97 -4.62 15.61 5.87
CA PHE A 97 -4.83 16.26 7.17
C PHE A 97 -5.17 17.75 7.03
N ALA A 98 -4.58 18.45 6.05
CA ALA A 98 -4.93 19.83 5.76
C ALA A 98 -6.40 19.97 5.34
N VAL A 99 -6.92 19.06 4.52
CA VAL A 99 -8.36 19.04 4.14
C VAL A 99 -9.25 18.71 5.33
N ILE A 100 -8.90 17.69 6.13
CA ILE A 100 -9.63 17.33 7.35
C ILE A 100 -9.74 18.54 8.29
N HIS A 101 -8.63 19.23 8.52
CA HIS A 101 -8.60 20.41 9.39
C HIS A 101 -9.41 21.57 8.82
N ARG A 102 -9.23 21.90 7.53
CA ARG A 102 -9.95 22.99 6.86
C ARG A 102 -11.46 22.80 6.84
N LYS A 103 -11.90 21.56 6.63
CA LYS A 103 -13.33 21.19 6.60
C LYS A 103 -13.88 20.79 7.97
N GLN A 104 -13.10 20.90 9.05
CA GLN A 104 -13.50 20.55 10.41
C GLN A 104 -14.07 19.12 10.51
N LEU A 105 -13.51 18.19 9.74
CA LEU A 105 -13.96 16.80 9.71
C LEU A 105 -13.46 16.04 10.93
N ASN A 106 -14.24 15.06 11.39
CA ASN A 106 -13.79 14.16 12.43
C ASN A 106 -12.74 13.18 11.87
N ALA A 107 -11.47 13.38 12.23
CA ALA A 107 -10.35 12.59 11.73
C ALA A 107 -10.49 11.09 12.04
N TRP A 108 -11.05 10.71 13.20
CA TRP A 108 -11.25 9.30 13.55
C TRP A 108 -12.27 8.62 12.65
N ARG A 109 -13.39 9.29 12.40
CA ARG A 109 -14.42 8.82 11.47
C ARG A 109 -13.87 8.65 10.06
N ILE A 110 -13.17 9.68 9.56
CA ILE A 110 -12.57 9.64 8.24
C ILE A 110 -11.55 8.51 8.14
N SER A 111 -10.75 8.29 9.19
CA SER A 111 -9.73 7.24 9.20
C SER A 111 -10.32 5.83 9.24
N ASP A 112 -11.43 5.60 9.95
CA ASP A 112 -12.12 4.29 9.94
C ASP A 112 -12.62 3.95 8.53
N VAL A 113 -13.28 4.92 7.90
CA VAL A 113 -13.85 4.77 6.57
C VAL A 113 -12.74 4.59 5.53
N ALA A 114 -11.69 5.43 5.60
CA ALA A 114 -10.53 5.35 4.74
C ALA A 114 -9.78 4.03 4.93
N GLY A 115 -9.66 3.49 6.15
CA GLY A 115 -9.00 2.20 6.41
C GLY A 115 -9.61 1.05 5.62
N ILE A 116 -10.95 1.00 5.53
CA ILE A 116 -11.67 0.02 4.69
C ILE A 116 -11.33 0.25 3.20
N GLY A 117 -11.44 1.50 2.74
CA GLY A 117 -11.17 1.86 1.35
C GLY A 117 -9.72 1.58 0.92
N ILE A 118 -8.76 1.89 1.80
CA ILE A 118 -7.33 1.64 1.60
C ILE A 118 -7.05 0.15 1.54
N ALA A 119 -7.67 -0.68 2.36
CA ALA A 119 -7.47 -2.14 2.29
C ALA A 119 -7.93 -2.73 0.95
N ALA A 120 -9.09 -2.30 0.44
CA ALA A 120 -9.56 -2.69 -0.89
C ALA A 120 -8.65 -2.16 -1.99
N ALA A 121 -8.27 -0.89 -1.93
CA ALA A 121 -7.39 -0.25 -2.88
C ALA A 121 -5.99 -0.87 -2.91
N TYR A 122 -5.47 -1.30 -1.77
CA TYR A 122 -4.19 -1.99 -1.66
C TYR A 122 -4.22 -3.31 -2.44
N SER A 123 -5.26 -4.15 -2.24
CA SER A 123 -5.42 -5.40 -2.99
C SER A 123 -5.39 -5.16 -4.51
N ILE A 124 -6.07 -4.11 -4.98
CA ILE A 124 -6.11 -3.76 -6.40
C ILE A 124 -4.79 -3.18 -6.87
N GLY A 125 -4.17 -2.29 -6.11
CA GLY A 125 -2.87 -1.70 -6.43
C GLY A 125 -1.78 -2.75 -6.59
N ARG A 126 -1.79 -3.80 -5.78
CA ARG A 126 -0.84 -4.92 -5.88
C ARG A 126 -0.99 -5.73 -7.18
N THR A 127 -2.14 -5.70 -7.83
CA THR A 127 -2.28 -6.26 -9.19
C THR A 127 -1.46 -5.49 -10.22
N GLY A 128 -1.20 -4.20 -9.98
CA GLY A 128 -0.31 -3.38 -10.79
C GLY A 128 1.14 -3.85 -10.71
N CYS A 129 1.60 -4.21 -9.50
CA CYS A 129 2.92 -4.78 -9.28
C CYS A 129 3.09 -6.13 -9.97
N TRP A 130 2.06 -6.99 -9.88
CA TRP A 130 2.00 -8.20 -10.68
C TRP A 130 2.12 -7.89 -12.18
N ALA A 131 1.30 -6.96 -12.70
CA ALA A 131 1.27 -6.61 -14.11
C ALA A 131 2.58 -6.02 -14.66
N VAL A 132 3.42 -5.42 -13.82
CA VAL A 132 4.76 -4.93 -14.21
C VAL A 132 5.86 -5.95 -13.92
N GLY A 133 5.64 -6.86 -12.98
CA GLY A 133 6.64 -7.83 -12.56
C GLY A 133 7.73 -7.20 -11.68
N ASP A 134 7.35 -6.29 -10.79
CA ASP A 134 8.23 -5.77 -9.73
C ASP A 134 7.92 -6.47 -8.40
N ASP A 135 8.68 -6.18 -7.34
CA ASP A 135 8.27 -6.54 -5.98
C ASP A 135 8.07 -8.05 -5.70
N TYR A 136 8.74 -8.91 -6.45
CA TYR A 136 8.70 -10.37 -6.27
C TYR A 136 9.51 -10.84 -5.04
N GLY A 137 9.30 -12.11 -4.71
CA GLY A 137 9.92 -12.79 -3.60
C GLY A 137 11.25 -13.46 -3.92
N ARG A 138 11.79 -14.16 -2.93
CA ARG A 138 13.05 -14.91 -3.03
C ARG A 138 12.95 -16.04 -4.06
N PRO A 139 14.10 -16.54 -4.58
CA PRO A 139 14.12 -17.73 -5.42
C PRO A 139 13.34 -18.88 -4.78
N TRP A 140 12.45 -19.50 -5.55
CA TRP A 140 11.57 -20.55 -5.07
C TRP A 140 11.38 -21.64 -6.11
N MET A 141 11.61 -22.88 -5.71
CA MET A 141 11.46 -24.05 -6.57
C MET A 141 10.14 -24.75 -6.22
N SER A 142 9.06 -24.33 -6.90
CA SER A 142 7.72 -24.89 -6.72
C SER A 142 6.92 -24.78 -8.01
N ARG A 143 5.83 -25.55 -8.14
CA ARG A 143 4.89 -25.46 -9.27
C ARG A 143 4.19 -24.11 -9.40
N PHE A 144 4.18 -23.32 -8.32
CA PHE A 144 3.58 -21.99 -8.26
C PHE A 144 4.59 -20.86 -8.40
N ALA A 145 5.88 -21.18 -8.57
CA ALA A 145 6.90 -20.17 -8.77
C ALA A 145 6.81 -19.57 -10.17
N VAL A 146 7.13 -18.28 -10.27
CA VAL A 146 6.97 -17.48 -11.49
C VAL A 146 8.30 -16.83 -11.83
N SER A 147 8.62 -16.76 -13.12
CA SER A 147 9.80 -16.04 -13.63
C SER A 147 9.36 -14.72 -14.29
N PHE A 148 10.13 -13.65 -14.05
CA PHE A 148 9.86 -12.31 -14.58
C PHE A 148 11.05 -11.85 -15.46
N PRO A 149 11.22 -12.40 -16.68
CA PRO A 149 12.33 -12.03 -17.56
C PRO A 149 12.28 -10.56 -18.02
N GLU A 150 11.09 -9.98 -18.09
CA GLU A 150 10.84 -8.60 -18.50
C GLU A 150 10.33 -7.74 -17.33
N GLY A 151 10.48 -8.22 -16.08
CA GLY A 151 10.07 -7.49 -14.88
C GLY A 151 10.81 -6.16 -14.70
N ALA A 152 10.34 -5.33 -13.77
CA ALA A 152 10.98 -4.04 -13.44
C ALA A 152 11.53 -4.05 -12.01
N PRO A 153 12.72 -4.64 -11.75
CA PRO A 153 13.68 -5.19 -12.72
C PRO A 153 13.49 -6.70 -12.97
N PRO A 154 14.13 -7.28 -14.01
CA PRO A 154 14.02 -8.72 -14.31
C PRO A 154 14.45 -9.62 -13.15
N SER A 155 13.84 -10.80 -12.97
CA SER A 155 14.19 -11.75 -11.90
C SER A 155 15.49 -12.54 -12.19
N THR A 156 16.52 -11.86 -12.67
CA THR A 156 17.85 -12.45 -12.95
C THR A 156 18.63 -12.67 -11.66
N ALA A 157 19.56 -13.62 -11.69
CA ALA A 157 20.50 -13.85 -10.60
C ALA A 157 21.25 -12.57 -10.19
N ALA A 158 21.64 -11.73 -11.15
CA ALA A 158 22.28 -10.44 -10.88
C ALA A 158 21.40 -9.48 -10.07
N ASN A 159 20.14 -9.28 -10.48
CA ASN A 159 19.23 -8.36 -9.79
C ASN A 159 18.87 -8.85 -8.40
N LEU A 160 18.61 -10.16 -8.26
CA LEU A 160 18.33 -10.78 -6.97
C LEU A 160 19.53 -10.70 -6.02
N ALA A 161 20.76 -10.87 -6.52
CA ALA A 161 21.98 -10.65 -5.74
C ALA A 161 22.12 -9.17 -5.33
N GLY A 162 21.76 -8.22 -6.21
CA GLY A 162 21.71 -6.79 -5.90
C GLY A 162 20.71 -6.44 -4.79
N PHE A 163 19.69 -7.26 -4.58
CA PHE A 163 18.77 -7.16 -3.44
C PHE A 163 19.23 -7.92 -2.20
N HIS A 164 20.47 -8.42 -2.18
CA HIS A 164 21.03 -9.25 -1.12
C HIS A 164 20.26 -10.57 -0.88
N SER A 165 19.55 -11.07 -1.90
CA SER A 165 18.89 -12.38 -1.82
C SER A 165 19.89 -13.50 -2.07
N ALA A 166 19.72 -14.62 -1.36
CA ALA A 166 20.55 -15.81 -1.58
C ALA A 166 20.31 -16.40 -2.97
N ILE A 167 21.40 -16.60 -3.73
CA ILE A 167 21.37 -17.18 -5.08
C ILE A 167 22.07 -18.54 -5.06
N PRO A 168 21.57 -19.56 -5.79
CA PRO A 168 22.28 -20.83 -5.92
C PRO A 168 23.69 -20.64 -6.50
N ALA A 169 24.67 -21.36 -5.94
CA ALA A 169 26.06 -21.27 -6.39
C ALA A 169 26.22 -21.75 -7.84
N GLY A 170 27.12 -21.10 -8.60
CA GLY A 170 27.45 -21.48 -9.98
C GLY A 170 26.43 -21.04 -11.03
N VAL A 171 25.40 -20.27 -10.66
CA VAL A 171 24.43 -19.72 -11.62
C VAL A 171 24.98 -18.46 -12.30
N SER A 172 24.84 -18.40 -13.62
CA SER A 172 25.23 -17.21 -14.40
C SER A 172 24.42 -15.98 -13.99
N PRO A 173 25.02 -14.78 -13.88
CA PRO A 173 24.30 -13.56 -13.53
C PRO A 173 23.09 -13.24 -14.42
N SER A 174 23.12 -13.66 -15.70
CA SER A 174 22.03 -13.45 -16.66
C SER A 174 20.89 -14.45 -16.56
N THR A 175 21.03 -15.52 -15.77
CA THR A 175 20.00 -16.54 -15.64
C THR A 175 18.78 -15.97 -14.93
N VAL A 176 17.61 -16.10 -15.56
CA VAL A 176 16.32 -15.77 -14.96
C VAL A 176 15.91 -16.88 -13.99
N LEU A 177 15.64 -16.50 -12.74
CA LEU A 177 15.23 -17.42 -11.68
C LEU A 177 13.73 -17.34 -11.45
N SER A 178 13.15 -18.49 -11.13
CA SER A 178 11.79 -18.58 -10.57
C SER A 178 11.78 -18.08 -9.14
N VAL A 179 10.81 -17.23 -8.85
CA VAL A 179 10.66 -16.53 -7.57
C VAL A 179 9.26 -16.73 -7.00
N TYR A 180 9.12 -16.48 -5.70
CA TYR A 180 7.82 -16.45 -5.05
C TYR A 180 7.01 -15.23 -5.55
N PRO A 181 5.78 -15.40 -6.09
CA PRO A 181 4.96 -14.29 -6.57
C PRO A 181 4.28 -13.56 -5.40
N THR A 182 5.06 -12.83 -4.59
CA THR A 182 4.60 -12.09 -3.41
C THR A 182 3.49 -11.10 -3.71
N GLN A 183 3.43 -10.57 -4.93
CA GLN A 183 2.37 -9.67 -5.37
C GLN A 183 0.99 -10.34 -5.28
N LEU A 184 0.86 -11.60 -5.72
CA LEU A 184 -0.41 -12.35 -5.64
C LEU A 184 -0.79 -12.67 -4.19
N LEU A 185 0.20 -12.93 -3.34
CA LEU A 185 -0.01 -13.09 -1.91
C LEU A 185 -0.51 -11.78 -1.28
N GLU A 186 0.11 -10.65 -1.59
CA GLU A 186 -0.28 -9.32 -1.10
C GLU A 186 -1.67 -8.92 -1.62
N VAL A 187 -2.03 -9.23 -2.88
CA VAL A 187 -3.41 -9.08 -3.40
C VAL A 187 -4.40 -9.85 -2.52
N THR A 188 -4.08 -11.11 -2.23
CA THR A 188 -4.94 -12.01 -1.45
C THR A 188 -5.07 -11.55 -0.01
N LEU A 189 -3.95 -11.24 0.67
CA LEU A 189 -3.93 -10.75 2.04
C LEU A 189 -4.63 -9.39 2.16
N GLY A 190 -4.41 -8.48 1.20
CA GLY A 190 -5.12 -7.21 1.12
C GLY A 190 -6.62 -7.38 0.97
N PHE A 191 -7.07 -8.33 0.14
CA PHE A 191 -8.50 -8.63 -0.01
C PHE A 191 -9.08 -9.24 1.27
N MET A 192 -8.38 -10.16 1.92
CA MET A 192 -8.80 -10.72 3.20
C MET A 192 -8.87 -9.65 4.30
N MET A 193 -7.89 -8.73 4.35
CA MET A 193 -7.92 -7.58 5.25
C MET A 193 -9.16 -6.71 4.98
N PHE A 194 -9.47 -6.41 3.72
CA PHE A 194 -10.70 -5.71 3.34
C PHE A 194 -11.94 -6.47 3.84
N LEU A 195 -12.04 -7.78 3.62
CA LEU A 195 -13.20 -8.58 4.07
C LEU A 195 -13.37 -8.55 5.59
N VAL A 196 -12.28 -8.64 6.35
CA VAL A 196 -12.31 -8.55 7.82
C VAL A 196 -12.81 -7.18 8.25
N LEU A 197 -12.25 -6.10 7.70
CA LEU A 197 -12.69 -4.73 8.03
C LEU A 197 -14.14 -4.49 7.60
N TRP A 198 -14.53 -4.98 6.42
CA TRP A 198 -15.88 -4.89 5.89
C TRP A 198 -16.87 -5.62 6.79
N ARG A 199 -16.49 -6.78 7.35
CA ARG A 199 -17.31 -7.57 8.27
C ARG A 199 -17.43 -6.92 9.66
N LEU A 200 -16.41 -6.19 10.08
CA LEU A 200 -16.34 -5.50 11.37
C LEU A 200 -16.84 -4.05 11.32
N ARG A 201 -17.21 -3.51 10.14
CA ARG A 201 -17.56 -2.09 9.97
C ARG A 201 -18.79 -1.63 10.76
N ASP A 202 -19.65 -2.55 11.17
CA ASP A 202 -20.84 -2.28 12.00
C ASP A 202 -20.57 -2.66 13.47
N HIS A 203 -19.49 -2.13 14.03
CA HIS A 203 -19.09 -2.38 15.40
C HIS A 203 -19.72 -1.40 16.40
N LYS A 204 -19.73 -1.77 17.68
CA LYS A 204 -20.25 -0.94 18.79
C LYS A 204 -19.20 -0.03 19.45
N HIS A 205 -17.94 -0.10 19.00
CA HIS A 205 -16.83 0.71 19.50
C HIS A 205 -16.90 2.17 19.02
N ALA A 206 -16.08 3.04 19.63
CA ALA A 206 -15.96 4.43 19.21
C ALA A 206 -15.29 4.56 17.83
N GLU A 207 -15.52 5.68 17.16
CA GLU A 207 -14.82 6.03 15.91
C GLU A 207 -13.31 5.97 16.11
N GLY A 208 -12.56 5.47 15.14
CA GLY A 208 -11.12 5.25 15.21
C GLY A 208 -10.73 3.84 15.66
N TRP A 209 -11.66 3.06 16.22
CA TRP A 209 -11.37 1.68 16.59
C TRP A 209 -11.07 0.80 15.36
N LEU A 210 -11.81 1.00 14.26
CA LEU A 210 -11.63 0.22 13.03
C LEU A 210 -10.31 0.56 12.32
N LEU A 211 -9.85 1.82 12.41
CA LEU A 211 -8.49 2.20 12.04
C LEU A 211 -7.47 1.34 12.80
N GLY A 212 -7.65 1.16 14.11
CA GLY A 212 -6.77 0.31 14.91
C GLY A 212 -6.72 -1.13 14.43
N VAL A 213 -7.88 -1.69 14.04
CA VAL A 213 -7.95 -3.03 13.40
C VAL A 213 -7.18 -3.04 12.08
N TYR A 214 -7.36 -2.03 11.22
CA TYR A 214 -6.61 -1.89 9.97
C TYR A 214 -5.10 -1.87 10.23
N MET A 215 -4.63 -1.11 11.22
CA MET A 215 -3.21 -1.00 11.54
C MET A 215 -2.62 -2.35 11.97
N VAL A 216 -3.35 -3.12 12.79
CA VAL A 216 -2.92 -4.47 13.18
C VAL A 216 -2.87 -5.39 11.98
N LEU A 217 -3.92 -5.44 11.16
CA LEU A 217 -3.98 -6.32 9.99
C LEU A 217 -2.90 -5.99 8.96
N ALA A 218 -2.72 -4.71 8.62
CA ALA A 218 -1.71 -4.25 7.67
C ALA A 218 -0.29 -4.48 8.20
N GLY A 219 -0.06 -4.30 9.51
CA GLY A 219 1.23 -4.62 10.11
C GLY A 219 1.52 -6.13 10.10
N VAL A 220 0.54 -6.97 10.44
CA VAL A 220 0.70 -8.45 10.39
C VAL A 220 0.98 -8.93 8.98
N GLU A 221 0.23 -8.43 8.00
CA GLU A 221 0.43 -8.70 6.57
C GLU A 221 1.86 -8.33 6.16
N ARG A 222 2.28 -7.08 6.44
CA ARG A 222 3.60 -6.59 6.04
C ARG A 222 4.72 -7.39 6.69
N PHE A 223 4.59 -7.71 7.97
CA PHE A 223 5.57 -8.50 8.70
C PHE A 223 5.73 -9.91 8.11
N ALA A 224 4.61 -10.55 7.75
CA ALA A 224 4.60 -11.89 7.18
C ALA A 224 5.16 -11.95 5.75
N VAL A 225 4.76 -11.02 4.88
CA VAL A 225 5.20 -10.99 3.47
C VAL A 225 6.70 -10.71 3.37
N GLU A 226 7.26 -9.93 4.28
CA GLU A 226 8.68 -9.58 4.24
C GLU A 226 9.61 -10.79 4.32
N PHE A 227 9.23 -11.87 5.02
CA PHE A 227 10.02 -13.11 5.04
C PHE A 227 10.19 -13.72 3.65
N LEU A 228 9.26 -13.45 2.75
CA LEU A 228 9.21 -13.99 1.40
C LEU A 228 9.80 -13.02 0.37
N ARG A 229 9.94 -11.73 0.68
CA ARG A 229 10.45 -10.71 -0.26
C ARG A 229 11.91 -10.98 -0.65
N ALA A 230 12.23 -10.76 -1.93
CA ALA A 230 13.61 -10.75 -2.43
C ALA A 230 14.30 -9.44 -2.06
N LYS A 231 14.44 -9.19 -0.76
CA LYS A 231 15.20 -8.09 -0.19
C LYS A 231 15.74 -8.54 1.16
N ASP A 232 17.01 -8.26 1.42
CA ASP A 232 17.60 -8.42 2.75
C ASP A 232 18.23 -7.10 3.21
N ASP A 233 17.44 -6.32 3.96
CA ASP A 233 17.83 -5.08 4.64
C ASP A 233 17.68 -5.23 6.16
N ARG A 234 18.00 -6.41 6.69
CA ARG A 234 17.94 -6.71 8.13
C ARG A 234 18.90 -5.85 8.93
N PHE A 235 18.38 -5.30 10.02
CA PHE A 235 19.15 -4.57 11.02
C PHE A 235 19.59 -5.53 12.14
N PHE A 236 20.89 -5.58 12.43
CA PHE A 236 21.50 -6.49 13.42
C PHE A 236 21.08 -7.97 13.27
N GLY A 237 20.79 -8.42 12.04
CA GLY A 237 20.48 -9.82 11.73
C GLY A 237 19.15 -10.37 12.25
N THR A 238 18.28 -9.53 12.84
CA THR A 238 16.99 -9.98 13.42
C THR A 238 15.79 -9.62 12.56
N PHE A 239 15.54 -8.34 12.31
CA PHE A 239 14.38 -7.86 11.56
C PHE A 239 14.76 -6.88 10.46
N THR A 240 14.04 -6.89 9.33
CA THR A 240 14.15 -5.83 8.33
C THR A 240 13.57 -4.52 8.84
N MET A 241 13.93 -3.41 8.20
CA MET A 241 13.32 -2.10 8.48
C MET A 241 11.79 -2.16 8.34
N ALA A 242 11.28 -2.88 7.34
CA ALA A 242 9.84 -3.01 7.16
C ALA A 242 9.17 -3.85 8.25
N GLN A 243 9.84 -4.89 8.78
CA GLN A 243 9.35 -5.66 9.92
C GLN A 243 9.30 -4.84 11.21
N LEU A 244 10.32 -4.00 11.45
CA LEU A 244 10.33 -3.09 12.61
C LEU A 244 9.18 -2.09 12.53
N LEU A 245 8.99 -1.46 11.36
CA LEU A 245 7.87 -0.56 11.13
C LEU A 245 6.51 -1.27 11.24
N ALA A 246 6.41 -2.51 10.77
CA ALA A 246 5.22 -3.32 10.91
C ALA A 246 4.88 -3.61 12.39
N ILE A 247 5.88 -3.96 13.21
CA ILE A 247 5.69 -4.15 14.66
C ILE A 247 5.18 -2.85 15.31
N LEU A 248 5.80 -1.71 15.00
CA LEU A 248 5.34 -0.41 15.52
C LEU A 248 3.90 -0.13 15.10
N PHE A 249 3.53 -0.45 13.87
CA PHE A 249 2.18 -0.26 13.35
C PHE A 249 1.16 -1.16 14.07
N ILE A 250 1.51 -2.43 14.34
CA ILE A 250 0.68 -3.35 15.13
C ILE A 250 0.48 -2.81 16.54
N VAL A 251 1.56 -2.41 17.23
CA VAL A 251 1.51 -1.90 18.61
C VAL A 251 0.63 -0.65 18.67
N ALA A 252 0.85 0.30 17.76
CA ALA A 252 0.03 1.50 17.67
C ALA A 252 -1.45 1.18 17.40
N GLY A 253 -1.73 0.20 16.53
CA GLY A 253 -3.08 -0.29 16.26
C GLY A 253 -3.77 -0.86 17.51
N VAL A 254 -3.07 -1.68 18.29
CA VAL A 254 -3.59 -2.23 19.56
C VAL A 254 -3.87 -1.12 20.56
N ILE A 255 -2.99 -0.11 20.67
CA ILE A 255 -3.19 1.05 21.54
C ILE A 255 -4.44 1.82 21.11
N VAL A 256 -4.61 2.10 19.81
CA VAL A 256 -5.79 2.78 19.27
C VAL A 256 -7.07 1.98 19.56
N MET A 257 -7.07 0.67 19.34
CA MET A 257 -8.21 -0.19 19.65
C MET A 257 -8.59 -0.12 21.14
N ARG A 258 -7.61 -0.16 22.04
CA ARG A 258 -7.86 -0.06 23.49
C ARG A 258 -8.39 1.32 23.88
N MET A 259 -7.81 2.40 23.34
CA MET A 259 -8.26 3.77 23.60
C MET A 259 -9.67 4.05 23.10
N ARG A 260 -10.09 3.37 22.03
CA ARG A 260 -11.38 3.59 21.35
C ARG A 260 -12.38 2.45 21.57
N ASN A 261 -12.13 1.58 22.56
CA ASN A 261 -12.96 0.42 22.82
C ASN A 261 -14.39 0.80 23.24
N ASP A 262 -14.54 1.85 24.05
CA ASP A 262 -15.83 2.26 24.60
C ASP A 262 -16.28 3.61 24.04
N VAL A 263 -17.59 3.74 23.81
CA VAL A 263 -18.21 5.02 23.48
C VAL A 263 -18.33 5.86 24.75
N ARG A 264 -17.78 7.07 24.73
CA ARG A 264 -17.75 8.03 25.87
C ARG A 264 -17.90 9.46 25.35
N GLY A 265 -18.08 10.45 26.23
CA GLY A 265 -18.27 11.85 25.82
C GLY A 265 -17.17 12.40 24.88
N SER A 266 -15.90 12.01 25.09
CA SER A 266 -14.76 12.36 24.23
C SER A 266 -14.53 11.37 23.06
N ALA A 267 -15.29 10.28 22.99
CA ALA A 267 -15.14 9.18 22.05
C ALA A 267 -16.51 8.76 21.49
N ARG A 268 -16.95 9.47 20.45
CA ARG A 268 -18.26 9.27 19.83
C ARG A 268 -18.35 7.90 19.12
N GLY A 269 -19.54 7.30 19.13
CA GLY A 269 -19.85 6.10 18.36
C GLY A 269 -20.07 6.40 16.88
N ILE A 270 -20.04 5.35 16.04
CA ILE A 270 -20.08 5.48 14.57
C ILE A 270 -21.40 6.00 13.98
N TYR A 271 -22.47 6.06 14.77
CA TYR A 271 -23.78 6.64 14.42
C TYR A 271 -24.17 7.82 15.31
N ALA A 272 -23.21 8.40 16.05
CA ALA A 272 -23.51 9.55 16.87
C ALA A 272 -23.95 10.72 15.98
N VAL A 273 -25.14 11.28 16.24
CA VAL A 273 -25.62 12.48 15.54
C VAL A 273 -24.57 13.58 15.70
N ALA A 274 -24.23 14.25 14.58
CA ALA A 274 -23.16 15.24 14.50
C ALA A 274 -23.37 16.38 15.51
#